data_AF-A0A352KLL8-F1
#
_entry.id   AF-A0A352KLL8-F1
#
_cell.length_a   1.000
_cell.length_b   1.000
_cell.length_c   1.000
_cell.angle_alpha   90.00
_cell.angle_beta   90.00
_cell.angle_gamma   90.00
#
_symmetry.space_group_name_H-M   'P 1'
#
loop_
_entity.id
_entity.type
_entity.pdbx_description
1 polymer ?
#
loop_
_entity_poly.entity_id
_entity_poly.type
_entity_poly.pdbx_seq_one_letter_code
_entity_poly.pdbx_strand_id
1 'polypeptide(L)'
;DTPIEVHHSWDSANRFTYWFSNGIGRHIDHHLLPEREFWALEAHEEGPQYVAGYIAATVLSAIPPLWHRLMAPKLLEWDEKWASEDEKRLAHEANLKSDVPLLVAAAQQQLGSSSVTA
;
A
#
# COMPACT_ATOMS: atom_id res chain seq x y z
N ASP A 1 -4.35 21.15 -2.61
CA ASP A 1 -3.29 20.55 -1.77
C ASP A 1 -3.92 19.88 -0.57
N THR A 2 -4.13 18.57 -0.67
CA THR A 2 -4.60 17.73 0.44
C THR A 2 -3.37 17.18 1.16
N PRO A 3 -3.32 17.20 2.51
CA PRO A 3 -2.17 16.68 3.26
C PRO A 3 -2.02 15.16 3.10
N ILE A 4 -0.79 14.67 3.27
CA ILE A 4 -0.50 13.24 3.32
C ILE A 4 -0.96 12.70 4.69
N GLU A 5 -1.80 11.68 4.65
CA GLU A 5 -2.29 10.97 5.84
C GLU A 5 -1.60 9.61 6.04
N VAL A 6 -1.80 9.01 7.21
CA VAL A 6 -1.22 7.72 7.65
C VAL A 6 -1.35 6.63 6.57
N HIS A 7 -2.53 6.51 5.96
CA HIS A 7 -2.82 5.45 5.01
C HIS A 7 -2.14 5.63 3.65
N HIS A 8 -1.51 6.77 3.36
CA HIS A 8 -0.80 7.02 2.10
C HIS A 8 0.61 6.41 2.05
N SER A 9 1.06 5.79 3.13
CA SER A 9 2.39 5.17 3.23
C SER A 9 2.28 3.74 3.72
N TRP A 10 3.19 2.88 3.23
CA TRP A 10 3.26 1.49 3.66
C TRP A 10 4.07 1.37 4.96
N ASP A 11 3.66 0.52 5.91
CA ASP A 11 4.41 0.31 7.15
C ASP A 11 4.87 -1.15 7.36
N SER A 12 5.74 -1.33 8.36
CA SER A 12 6.18 -2.63 8.82
C SER A 12 6.26 -2.72 10.34
N ALA A 13 5.34 -3.48 10.94
CA ALA A 13 5.38 -3.91 12.34
C ALA A 13 6.44 -4.98 12.67
N ASN A 14 7.25 -5.40 11.69
CA ASN A 14 8.16 -6.52 11.87
C ASN A 14 9.39 -6.14 12.71
N ARG A 15 9.54 -6.77 13.87
CA ARG A 15 10.66 -6.50 14.80
C ARG A 15 12.03 -6.76 14.18
N PHE A 16 12.19 -7.82 13.39
CA PHE A 16 13.46 -8.10 12.72
C PHE A 16 13.82 -7.00 11.73
N THR A 17 12.84 -6.55 10.93
CA THR A 17 13.00 -5.40 10.04
C THR A 17 13.46 -4.18 10.83
N TYR A 18 12.75 -3.83 11.91
CA TYR A 18 13.08 -2.66 12.73
C TYR A 18 14.54 -2.67 13.21
N TRP A 19 14.99 -3.77 13.81
CA TRP A 19 16.36 -3.86 14.34
C TRP A 19 17.41 -3.85 13.23
N PHE A 20 17.17 -4.58 12.14
CA PHE A 20 18.15 -4.74 11.07
C PHE A 20 18.27 -3.48 10.19
N SER A 21 17.17 -2.74 9.99
CA SER A 21 17.15 -1.55 9.14
C SER A 21 17.16 -0.24 9.92
N ASN A 22 17.48 -0.26 11.22
CA ASN A 22 17.48 0.92 12.09
C ASN A 22 16.17 1.72 12.00
N GLY A 23 15.03 1.03 12.11
CA GLY A 23 13.72 1.66 12.13
C GLY A 23 13.15 2.07 10.77
N ILE A 24 13.86 1.89 9.64
CA ILE A 24 13.36 2.26 8.30
C ILE A 24 12.00 1.63 7.95
N GLY A 25 11.69 0.46 8.53
CA GLY A 25 10.39 -0.18 8.36
C GLY A 25 9.21 0.60 8.94
N ARG A 26 9.44 1.58 9.82
CA ARG A 26 8.46 2.53 10.39
C ARG A 26 8.21 3.70 9.44
N HIS A 27 7.89 3.36 8.20
CA HIS A 27 7.97 4.30 7.10
C HIS A 27 6.84 5.34 7.16
N ILE A 28 5.66 4.96 7.66
CA ILE A 28 4.59 5.91 7.95
C ILE A 28 5.10 6.97 8.94
N ASP A 29 5.61 6.54 10.09
CA ASP A 29 6.03 7.47 11.15
C ASP A 29 7.19 8.37 10.70
N HIS A 30 8.11 7.82 9.91
CA HIS A 30 9.21 8.58 9.31
C HIS A 30 8.72 9.67 8.34
N HIS A 31 7.63 9.44 7.60
CA HIS A 31 7.07 10.45 6.70
C HIS A 31 6.14 11.44 7.42
N LEU A 32 5.54 11.06 8.54
CA LEU A 32 4.74 11.95 9.38
C LEU A 32 5.60 12.88 10.23
N LEU A 33 6.69 12.36 10.81
CA LEU A 33 7.59 13.06 11.73
C LEU A 33 9.06 12.71 11.40
N PRO A 34 9.62 13.29 10.31
CA PRO A 34 10.96 12.92 9.83
C PRO A 34 12.09 13.26 10.81
N GLU A 35 11.88 14.22 11.72
CA GLU A 35 12.82 14.58 12.78
C GLU A 35 12.82 13.62 13.98
N ARG A 36 11.88 12.67 14.04
CA ARG A 36 11.80 11.71 15.14
C ARG A 36 13.00 10.77 15.09
N GLU A 37 13.63 10.59 16.24
CA GLU A 37 14.78 9.71 16.38
C GLU A 37 14.42 8.26 16.02
N PHE A 38 15.33 7.56 15.34
CA PHE A 38 15.02 6.25 14.77
C PHE A 38 14.58 5.20 15.80
N TRP A 39 15.06 5.30 17.05
CA TRP A 39 14.70 4.42 18.15
C TRP A 39 13.32 4.70 18.76
N ALA A 40 12.74 5.86 18.43
CA ALA A 40 11.43 6.31 18.89
C ALA A 40 10.35 6.17 17.81
N LEU A 41 10.69 5.65 16.62
CA LEU A 41 9.74 5.48 15.53
C LEU A 41 8.66 4.43 15.89
N GLU A 42 7.40 4.79 15.65
CA GLU A 42 6.22 4.02 16.00
C GLU A 42 5.68 3.19 14.84
N ALA A 43 5.01 2.08 15.18
CA ALA A 43 4.23 1.30 14.23
C ALA A 43 2.90 1.98 14.00
N HIS A 44 2.43 2.02 12.76
CA HIS A 44 1.07 2.45 12.44
C HIS A 44 0.33 1.31 11.76
N GLU A 45 -0.84 0.94 12.27
CA GLU A 45 -1.67 -0.14 11.71
C GLU A 45 -2.74 0.41 10.76
N GLU A 46 -2.99 1.73 10.80
CA GLU A 46 -4.00 2.46 10.06
C GLU A 46 -3.55 2.79 8.62
N GLY A 47 -2.88 1.84 7.98
CA GLY A 47 -2.34 1.98 6.64
C GLY A 47 -1.86 0.64 6.06
N PRO A 48 -1.53 0.62 4.76
CA PRO A 48 -1.13 -0.60 4.09
C PRO A 48 0.17 -1.18 4.68
N GLN A 49 0.24 -2.50 4.83
CA GLN A 49 1.36 -3.19 5.48
C GLN A 49 2.15 -4.05 4.50
N TYR A 50 3.49 -3.96 4.56
CA TYR A 50 4.37 -4.80 3.75
C TYR A 50 4.21 -6.30 4.06
N VAL A 51 4.25 -7.13 3.02
CA VAL A 51 4.27 -8.59 3.19
C VAL A 51 5.59 -9.03 3.82
N ALA A 52 5.51 -9.75 4.94
CA ALA A 52 6.65 -10.28 5.68
C ALA A 52 7.69 -9.23 6.16
N GLY A 53 7.31 -7.94 6.13
CA GLY A 53 8.14 -6.81 6.53
C GLY A 53 8.98 -6.19 5.41
N TYR A 54 9.51 -5.01 5.66
CA TYR A 54 10.15 -4.16 4.64
C TYR A 54 11.29 -4.87 3.89
N ILE A 55 12.19 -5.54 4.60
CA ILE A 55 13.35 -6.21 3.98
C ILE A 55 12.89 -7.33 3.04
N ALA A 56 11.92 -8.14 3.48
CA ALA A 56 11.37 -9.21 2.66
C ALA A 56 10.66 -8.63 1.43
N ALA A 57 9.86 -7.57 1.61
CA ALA A 57 9.22 -6.87 0.51
C ALA A 57 10.24 -6.35 -0.53
N THR A 58 11.35 -5.75 -0.08
CA THR A 58 12.44 -5.29 -0.96
C THR A 58 13.08 -6.42 -1.76
N VAL A 59 13.27 -7.60 -1.16
CA VAL A 59 13.81 -8.77 -1.90
C VAL A 59 12.76 -9.29 -2.89
N LEU A 60 11.50 -9.37 -2.48
CA LEU A 60 10.41 -9.88 -3.31
C LEU A 60 10.12 -8.98 -4.52
N SER A 61 10.34 -7.66 -4.41
CA SER A 61 10.14 -6.72 -5.52
C SER A 61 11.08 -6.96 -6.69
N ALA A 62 12.20 -7.65 -6.48
CA ALA A 62 13.11 -8.08 -7.55
C ALA A 62 12.56 -9.23 -8.41
N ILE A 63 11.44 -9.85 -8.01
CA ILE A 63 10.77 -10.95 -8.73
C ILE A 63 9.34 -10.49 -9.10
N PRO A 64 9.14 -9.76 -10.21
CA PRO A 64 7.87 -9.09 -10.50
C PRO A 64 6.63 -10.00 -10.46
N PRO A 65 6.63 -11.24 -11.01
CA PRO A 65 5.46 -12.11 -10.94
C PRO A 65 5.05 -12.45 -9.49
N LEU A 66 6.03 -12.63 -8.61
CA LEU A 66 5.79 -12.92 -7.20
C LEU A 66 5.36 -11.67 -6.44
N TRP A 67 6.02 -10.55 -6.70
CA TRP A 67 5.65 -9.25 -6.14
C TRP A 67 4.19 -8.89 -6.45
N HIS A 68 3.79 -8.95 -7.72
CA HIS A 68 2.42 -8.63 -8.13
C HIS A 68 1.41 -9.57 -7.49
N ARG A 69 1.71 -10.87 -7.41
CA ARG A 69 0.83 -11.85 -6.75
C ARG A 69 0.58 -11.52 -5.28
N LEU A 70 1.56 -10.96 -4.59
CA LEU A 70 1.48 -10.64 -3.16
C LEU A 70 0.92 -9.24 -2.88
N MET A 71 1.25 -8.25 -3.70
CA MET A 71 0.96 -6.85 -3.44
C MET A 71 -0.31 -6.35 -4.11
N ALA A 72 -0.71 -6.91 -5.25
CA ALA A 72 -1.94 -6.49 -5.93
C ALA A 72 -3.21 -6.67 -5.08
N PRO A 73 -3.40 -7.78 -4.33
CA PRO A 73 -4.53 -7.89 -3.40
C PRO A 73 -4.51 -6.82 -2.30
N LYS A 74 -3.33 -6.39 -1.85
CA LYS A 74 -3.18 -5.37 -0.81
C LYS A 74 -3.50 -3.97 -1.33
N LEU A 75 -3.24 -3.70 -2.61
CA LEU A 75 -3.67 -2.46 -3.25
C LEU A 75 -5.19 -2.40 -3.34
N LEU A 76 -5.84 -3.49 -3.75
CA LEU A 76 -7.32 -3.54 -3.77
C LEU A 76 -7.92 -3.40 -2.37
N GLU A 77 -7.31 -4.03 -1.37
CA GLU A 77 -7.70 -3.84 0.04
C GLU A 77 -7.56 -2.38 0.48
N TRP A 78 -6.52 -1.68 0.01
CA TRP A 78 -6.33 -0.25 0.28
C TRP A 78 -7.41 0.61 -0.39
N ASP A 79 -7.70 0.35 -1.67
CA ASP A 79 -8.77 1.02 -2.43
C ASP A 79 -10.13 0.91 -1.71
N GLU A 80 -10.40 -0.22 -1.07
CA GLU A 80 -11.65 -0.47 -0.36
C GLU A 80 -11.70 0.17 1.04
N LYS A 81 -10.60 0.06 1.80
CA LYS A 81 -10.59 0.42 3.23
C LYS A 81 -10.24 1.88 3.51
N TRP A 82 -9.36 2.46 2.72
CA TRP A 82 -8.68 3.70 3.07
C TRP A 82 -8.91 4.82 2.06
N ALA A 83 -9.06 4.50 0.78
CA ALA A 83 -9.22 5.50 -0.26
C ALA A 83 -10.51 6.31 -0.11
N SER A 84 -10.40 7.63 -0.20
CA SER A 84 -11.50 8.56 -0.44
C SER A 84 -12.12 8.34 -1.83
N GLU A 85 -13.26 8.96 -2.10
CA GLU A 85 -13.93 8.81 -3.40
C GLU A 85 -13.08 9.34 -4.57
N ASP A 86 -12.31 10.41 -4.35
CA ASP A 86 -11.38 10.93 -5.36
C ASP A 86 -10.18 9.99 -5.57
N GLU A 87 -9.63 9.40 -4.50
CA GLU A 87 -8.56 8.41 -4.60
C GLU A 87 -9.02 7.11 -5.25
N LYS A 88 -10.23 6.63 -4.93
CA LYS A 88 -10.82 5.46 -5.60
C LYS A 88 -10.93 5.68 -7.10
N ARG A 89 -11.32 6.88 -7.54
CA ARG A 89 -11.36 7.23 -8.97
C ARG A 89 -9.96 7.15 -9.59
N LEU A 90 -8.95 7.75 -8.94
CA LEU A 90 -7.56 7.71 -9.43
C LEU A 90 -6.99 6.29 -9.44
N ALA A 91 -7.24 5.51 -8.39
CA ALA A 91 -6.83 4.12 -8.26
C ALA A 91 -7.50 3.25 -9.33
N HIS A 92 -8.79 3.43 -9.57
CA HIS A 92 -9.52 2.75 -10.64
C HIS A 92 -8.91 3.05 -12.03
N GLU A 93 -8.64 4.34 -12.33
CA GLU A 93 -7.98 4.74 -13.58
C GLU A 93 -6.57 4.12 -13.73
N ALA A 94 -5.82 4.03 -12.63
CA ALA A 94 -4.51 3.39 -12.61
C ALA A 94 -4.60 1.86 -12.80
N ASN A 95 -5.56 1.22 -12.14
CA ASN A 95 -5.82 -0.22 -12.21
C ASN A 95 -6.22 -0.64 -13.63
N LEU A 96 -7.01 0.16 -14.35
CA LEU A 96 -7.34 -0.07 -15.77
C LEU A 96 -6.12 -0.03 -16.70
N LYS A 97 -5.12 0.79 -16.37
CA LYS A 97 -3.89 0.98 -17.17
C LYS A 97 -2.76 0.03 -16.76
N SER A 98 -2.99 -0.80 -15.74
CA SER A 98 -1.97 -1.69 -15.19
C SER A 98 -1.73 -2.90 -16.08
N ASP A 99 -0.50 -3.44 -16.06
CA ASP A 99 -0.18 -4.74 -16.67
C ASP A 99 -0.43 -5.92 -15.71
N VAL A 100 -0.95 -5.65 -14.50
CA VAL A 100 -1.26 -6.68 -13.50
C VAL A 100 -2.68 -7.21 -13.70
N PRO A 101 -2.88 -8.47 -14.11
CA PRO A 101 -4.21 -8.97 -14.49
C PRO A 101 -5.27 -8.85 -13.40
N LEU A 102 -4.87 -9.02 -12.13
CA LEU A 102 -5.80 -8.90 -10.99
C LEU A 102 -6.37 -7.48 -10.86
N LEU A 103 -5.53 -6.46 -11.02
CA LEU A 103 -5.94 -5.06 -10.88
C LEU A 103 -6.86 -4.65 -12.04
N VAL A 104 -6.52 -5.06 -13.26
CA VAL A 104 -7.34 -4.79 -14.45
C VAL A 104 -8.71 -5.45 -14.33
N ALA A 105 -8.75 -6.72 -13.92
CA ALA A 105 -10.01 -7.45 -13.78
C ALA A 105 -10.92 -6.82 -12.71
N ALA A 106 -10.35 -6.42 -11.56
CA ALA A 106 -11.11 -5.75 -10.50
C ALA A 106 -11.70 -4.41 -10.97
N ALA A 107 -10.93 -3.60 -11.69
CA ALA A 107 -11.42 -2.35 -12.24
C ALA A 107 -12.52 -2.56 -13.30
N GLN A 108 -12.36 -3.52 -14.22
CA GLN A 108 -13.40 -3.82 -15.21
C GLN A 108 -14.71 -4.30 -14.58
N GLN A 109 -14.65 -5.07 -13.49
CA GLN A 109 -15.83 -5.52 -12.77
C GLN A 109 -16.63 -4.35 -12.15
N GLN A 110 -15.95 -3.33 -11.64
CA GLN A 110 -16.56 -2.13 -11.07
C GLN A 110 -17.29 -1.27 -12.13
N LEU A 111 -16.83 -1.27 -13.38
CA LEU A 111 -17.54 -0.61 -14.49
C LEU A 111 -18.84 -1.35 -14.82
N GLY A 112 -18.80 -2.69 -14.86
CA GLY A 112 -19.96 -3.52 -15.15
C GLY A 112 -21.06 -3.41 -14.08
N SER A 113 -20.70 -3.36 -12.79
CA SER A 113 -21.67 -3.19 -11.71
C SER A 113 -22.39 -1.83 -11.75
N SER A 114 -21.69 -0.78 -12.16
CA SER A 114 -22.25 0.58 -12.26
C SER A 114 -23.25 0.74 -13.42
N SER A 115 -23.11 -0.06 -14.48
CA SER A 115 -24.06 -0.06 -15.61
C SER A 115 -25.37 -0.83 -15.37
N VAL A 116 -25.45 -1.63 -14.31
CA VAL A 116 -26.63 -2.45 -13.98
C VAL A 116 -27.54 -1.78 -12.94
N THR A 117 -27.03 -0.76 -12.24
CA THR A 117 -27.74 -0.03 -11.17
C THR A 117 -28.29 1.35 -11.59
N ALA A 118 -28.20 1.71 -12.88
CA ALA A 118 -28.74 2.94 -13.46
C ALA A 118 -29.95 2.65 -14.36
#